data_AF-A0A087NES6-F1
#
_entry.id   AF-A0A087NES6-F1
#
_cell.length_a   1.000
_cell.length_b   1.000
_cell.length_c   1.000
_cell.angle_alpha   90.00
_cell.angle_beta   90.00
_cell.angle_gamma   90.00
#
_symmetry.space_group_name_H-M   'P 1'
#
loop_
_entity.id
_entity.type
_entity.pdbx_description
1 polymer ?
#
loop_
_entity_poly.entity_id
_entity_poly.type
_entity_poly.pdbx_seq_one_letter_code
_entity_poly.pdbx_strand_id
1 'polypeptide(L)'
;MTGDLHRLMGLWSLWFVALITLTGLWYLVETLGGNAKVPKLPEVAAGAMPTGAALDRLVAVARRADPALDIREIRFTPDNGVIFLGQSSAWLVRDRANAVVVDPATSRVVAQLDGRTLSAHQRISEMADPLHFGTFGGLWTKVLWFLFGALLTAMAVTGTMIYAMRLARSSRSDAGSLKIAWQGMGAWGYVGIALILLTLILTPGAIGGAS
;
A
#
# COMPACT_ATOMS: atom_id res chain seq x y z
N MET A 1 -8.05 33.58 -9.13
CA MET A 1 -6.74 32.90 -9.20
C MET A 1 -6.65 31.70 -8.25
N THR A 2 -6.55 31.86 -6.91
CA THR A 2 -6.45 30.71 -5.98
C THR A 2 -7.67 29.77 -6.02
N GLY A 3 -8.89 30.32 -6.15
CA GLY A 3 -10.11 29.51 -6.30
C GLY A 3 -10.21 28.73 -7.62
N ASP A 4 -9.75 29.32 -8.72
CA ASP A 4 -9.81 28.71 -10.05
C ASP A 4 -8.76 27.59 -10.17
N LEU A 5 -7.57 27.82 -9.65
CA LEU A 5 -6.50 26.82 -9.57
C LEU A 5 -6.96 25.60 -8.73
N HIS A 6 -7.56 25.83 -7.56
CA HIS A 6 -8.12 24.75 -6.73
C HIS A 6 -9.17 23.93 -7.49
N ARG A 7 -10.09 24.57 -8.22
CA ARG A 7 -11.11 23.84 -9.00
C ARG A 7 -10.49 23.00 -10.11
N LEU A 8 -9.50 23.55 -10.82
CA LEU A 8 -8.80 22.85 -11.90
C LEU A 8 -8.04 21.64 -11.34
N MET A 9 -7.23 21.83 -10.30
CA MET A 9 -6.48 20.76 -9.64
C MET A 9 -7.43 19.67 -9.11
N GLY A 10 -8.56 20.05 -8.52
CA GLY A 10 -9.58 19.13 -8.05
C GLY A 10 -10.17 18.28 -9.18
N LEU A 11 -10.62 18.91 -10.27
CA LEU A 11 -11.19 18.22 -11.42
C LEU A 11 -10.22 17.18 -12.01
N TRP A 12 -8.96 17.55 -12.20
CA TRP A 12 -7.94 16.66 -12.75
C TRP A 12 -7.51 15.54 -11.78
N SER A 13 -7.72 15.72 -10.48
CA SER A 13 -7.40 14.72 -9.45
C SER A 13 -8.54 13.75 -9.16
N LEU A 14 -9.75 13.97 -9.67
CA LEU A 14 -10.93 13.18 -9.28
C LEU A 14 -10.75 11.67 -9.48
N TRP A 15 -10.16 11.27 -10.61
CA TRP A 15 -9.89 9.86 -10.88
C TRP A 15 -8.89 9.27 -9.89
N PHE A 16 -7.88 10.04 -9.50
CA PHE A 16 -6.86 9.63 -8.55
C PHE A 16 -7.46 9.50 -7.14
N VAL A 17 -8.26 10.48 -6.73
CA VAL A 17 -9.03 10.41 -5.47
C VAL A 17 -9.93 9.18 -5.45
N ALA A 18 -10.69 8.94 -6.51
CA ALA A 18 -11.56 7.76 -6.61
C ALA A 18 -10.75 6.46 -6.50
N LEU A 19 -9.61 6.35 -7.19
CA LEU A 19 -8.72 5.19 -7.11
C LEU A 19 -8.21 4.96 -5.68
N ILE A 20 -7.69 5.99 -5.03
CA ILE A 20 -7.17 5.90 -3.64
C ILE A 20 -8.29 5.60 -2.65
N THR A 21 -9.48 6.17 -2.83
CA THR A 21 -10.65 5.85 -1.99
C THR A 21 -11.09 4.40 -2.15
N LEU A 22 -11.20 3.89 -3.38
CA LEU A 22 -11.61 2.51 -3.62
C LEU A 22 -10.60 1.49 -3.07
N THR A 23 -9.31 1.74 -3.29
CA THR A 23 -8.23 0.87 -2.76
C THR A 23 -8.07 1.02 -1.24
N GLY A 24 -8.31 2.21 -0.68
CA GLY A 24 -8.35 2.41 0.77
C GLY A 24 -9.55 1.73 1.43
N LEU A 25 -10.72 1.76 0.80
CA LEU A 25 -11.91 1.04 1.25
C LEU A 25 -11.68 -0.47 1.21
N TRP A 26 -10.92 -0.96 0.25
CA TRP A 26 -10.51 -2.36 0.20
C TRP A 26 -9.75 -2.79 1.47
N TYR A 27 -8.84 -1.97 2.00
CA TYR A 27 -8.16 -2.28 3.26
C TYR A 27 -9.10 -2.35 4.46
N LEU A 28 -10.16 -1.54 4.47
CA LEU A 28 -11.21 -1.65 5.48
C LEU A 28 -11.94 -3.00 5.36
N VAL A 29 -12.26 -3.42 4.13
CA VAL A 29 -12.88 -4.74 3.86
C VAL A 29 -11.98 -5.87 4.32
N GLU A 30 -10.68 -5.82 4.03
CA GLU A 30 -9.69 -6.81 4.50
C GLU A 30 -9.63 -6.87 6.03
N THR A 31 -9.58 -5.71 6.70
CA THR A 31 -9.55 -5.63 8.17
C THR A 31 -10.82 -6.18 8.82
N LEU A 32 -11.96 -6.03 8.17
CA LEU A 32 -13.25 -6.56 8.63
C LEU A 32 -13.49 -8.05 8.29
N GLY A 33 -12.48 -8.74 7.74
CA GLY A 33 -12.54 -10.18 7.48
C GLY A 33 -12.84 -10.57 6.04
N GLY A 34 -12.91 -9.61 5.12
CA GLY A 34 -13.09 -9.84 3.68
C GLY A 34 -11.83 -10.28 2.94
N ASN A 35 -10.83 -10.85 3.62
CA ASN A 35 -9.56 -11.23 3.01
C ASN A 35 -9.72 -12.33 1.95
N ALA A 36 -8.97 -12.20 0.86
CA ALA A 36 -8.86 -13.27 -0.12
C ALA A 36 -8.13 -14.49 0.47
N LYS A 37 -8.54 -15.69 0.07
CA LYS A 37 -7.92 -16.93 0.55
C LYS A 37 -6.45 -16.99 0.13
N VAL A 38 -5.56 -17.19 1.10
CA VAL A 38 -4.13 -17.43 0.86
C VAL A 38 -3.93 -18.92 0.53
N PRO A 39 -3.17 -19.26 -0.53
CA PRO A 39 -2.81 -20.65 -0.82
C PRO A 39 -2.09 -21.29 0.37
N LYS A 40 -2.52 -22.49 0.79
CA LYS A 40 -1.80 -23.26 1.80
C LYS A 40 -0.57 -23.90 1.15
N LEU A 41 0.61 -23.61 1.68
CA LEU A 41 1.85 -24.23 1.22
C LEU A 41 2.02 -25.61 1.88
N PRO A 42 2.61 -26.59 1.18
CA PRO A 42 2.97 -27.87 1.78
C PRO A 42 3.95 -27.70 2.94
N GLU A 43 3.83 -28.56 3.94
CA GLU A 43 4.83 -28.69 4.99
C GLU A 43 6.02 -29.49 4.47
N VAL A 44 7.22 -29.04 4.79
CA VAL A 44 8.49 -29.72 4.53
C VAL A 44 9.20 -29.98 5.84
N ALA A 45 10.09 -30.98 5.83
CA ALA A 45 10.86 -31.32 7.01
C ALA A 45 11.71 -30.13 7.48
N ALA A 46 11.65 -29.82 8.77
CA ALA A 46 12.48 -28.80 9.37
C ALA A 46 13.96 -29.12 9.10
N GLY A 47 14.67 -28.13 8.56
CA GLY A 47 16.06 -28.27 8.16
C GLY A 47 16.86 -27.01 8.49
N ALA A 48 18.19 -27.15 8.45
CA ALA A 48 19.07 -25.98 8.58
C ALA A 48 18.81 -24.99 7.43
N MET A 49 18.78 -23.70 7.75
CA MET A 49 18.60 -22.67 6.73
C MET A 49 19.81 -22.67 5.76
N PRO A 50 19.56 -22.77 4.45
CA PRO A 50 20.64 -22.85 3.47
C PRO A 50 21.33 -21.50 3.33
N THR A 51 22.66 -21.52 3.25
CA THR A 51 23.50 -20.32 3.08
C THR A 51 24.57 -20.56 2.01
N GLY A 52 25.14 -19.47 1.49
CA GLY A 52 26.19 -19.50 0.46
C GLY A 52 25.82 -20.39 -0.72
N ALA A 53 26.73 -21.30 -1.10
CA ALA A 53 26.55 -22.19 -2.24
C ALA A 53 25.30 -23.08 -2.15
N ALA A 54 24.78 -23.37 -0.96
CA ALA A 54 23.52 -24.11 -0.82
C ALA A 54 22.33 -23.25 -1.26
N LEU A 55 22.30 -21.97 -0.86
CA LEU A 55 21.26 -21.03 -1.30
C LEU A 55 21.36 -20.76 -2.80
N ASP A 56 22.57 -20.61 -3.35
CA ASP A 56 22.78 -20.39 -4.79
C ASP A 56 22.18 -21.54 -5.63
N ARG A 57 22.31 -22.78 -5.16
CA ARG A 57 21.69 -23.94 -5.80
C ARG A 57 20.17 -23.86 -5.80
N LEU A 58 19.57 -23.44 -4.67
CA LEU A 58 18.11 -23.30 -4.58
C LEU A 58 17.59 -22.15 -5.44
N VAL A 59 18.32 -21.03 -5.52
CA VAL A 59 18.03 -19.93 -6.46
C VAL A 59 18.05 -20.45 -7.90
N ALA A 60 19.04 -21.26 -8.27
CA ALA A 60 19.12 -21.87 -9.60
C ALA A 60 18.00 -22.89 -9.87
N VAL A 61 17.52 -23.60 -8.85
CA VAL A 61 16.32 -24.45 -8.97
C VAL A 61 15.08 -23.60 -9.20
N ALA A 62 14.89 -22.53 -8.42
CA ALA A 62 13.73 -21.64 -8.56
C ALA A 62 13.67 -20.97 -9.95
N ARG A 63 14.80 -20.45 -10.44
CA ARG A 63 14.90 -19.86 -11.79
C ARG A 63 14.66 -20.86 -12.92
N ARG A 64 14.94 -22.14 -12.72
CA ARG A 64 14.63 -23.19 -13.69
C ARG A 64 13.14 -23.55 -13.69
N ALA A 65 12.49 -23.45 -12.53
CA ALA A 65 11.06 -23.73 -12.39
C ALA A 65 10.18 -22.60 -12.93
N ASP A 66 10.58 -21.34 -12.71
CA ASP A 66 9.97 -20.17 -13.37
C ASP A 66 11.07 -19.26 -13.94
N PRO A 67 11.40 -19.40 -15.24
CA PRO A 67 12.38 -18.56 -15.90
C PRO A 67 12.00 -17.08 -15.99
N ALA A 68 10.70 -16.76 -15.88
CA ALA A 68 10.20 -15.39 -15.93
C ALA A 68 10.16 -14.73 -14.54
N LEU A 69 10.42 -15.48 -13.45
CA LEU A 69 10.38 -14.97 -12.09
C LEU A 69 11.57 -14.05 -11.81
N ASP A 70 11.28 -12.76 -11.69
CA ASP A 70 12.12 -11.73 -11.09
C ASP A 70 12.03 -11.83 -9.57
N ILE A 71 12.93 -12.63 -8.97
CA ILE A 71 13.00 -12.87 -7.53
C ILE A 71 13.35 -11.56 -6.81
N ARG A 72 12.42 -11.06 -5.98
CA ARG A 72 12.56 -9.82 -5.21
C ARG A 72 12.65 -10.05 -3.70
N GLU A 73 12.19 -11.20 -3.25
CA GLU A 73 12.17 -11.56 -1.84
C GLU A 73 12.44 -13.06 -1.70
N ILE A 74 13.24 -13.42 -0.70
CA ILE A 74 13.48 -14.80 -0.29
C ILE A 74 13.06 -14.92 1.16
N ARG A 75 12.08 -15.76 1.46
CA ARG A 75 11.64 -16.06 2.83
C ARG A 75 12.10 -17.43 3.24
N PHE A 76 12.65 -17.51 4.45
CA PHE A 76 13.00 -18.77 5.09
C PHE A 76 11.93 -19.09 6.12
N THR A 77 11.21 -20.20 5.93
CA THR A 77 10.21 -20.67 6.88
C THR A 77 10.62 -22.03 7.45
N PRO A 78 10.45 -22.27 8.76
CA PRO A 78 10.77 -23.56 9.36
C PRO A 78 9.98 -24.71 8.71
N ASP A 79 8.72 -24.45 8.38
CA ASP A 79 7.76 -25.50 7.99
C ASP A 79 7.48 -25.54 6.49
N ASN A 80 7.77 -24.48 5.71
CA ASN A 80 7.49 -24.45 4.26
C ASN A 80 8.76 -24.30 3.41
N GLY A 81 9.94 -24.35 4.01
CA GLY A 81 11.23 -24.33 3.31
C GLY A 81 11.65 -22.93 2.86
N VAL A 82 12.17 -22.82 1.63
CA VAL A 82 12.60 -21.54 1.06
C VAL A 82 11.60 -21.09 0.00
N ILE A 83 11.00 -19.92 0.22
CA ILE A 83 10.00 -19.33 -0.65
C ILE A 83 10.66 -18.18 -1.44
N PHE A 84 10.73 -18.32 -2.76
CA PHE A 84 11.21 -17.29 -3.67
C PHE A 84 10.02 -16.54 -4.25
N LEU A 85 9.86 -15.27 -3.89
CA LEU A 85 8.73 -14.41 -4.26
C LEU A 85 9.18 -13.33 -5.24
N GLY A 86 8.29 -12.89 -6.11
CA GLY A 86 8.66 -11.92 -7.13
C GLY A 86 7.59 -11.57 -8.16
N GLN A 87 8.02 -10.84 -9.18
CA GLN A 87 7.17 -10.59 -10.35
C GLN A 87 7.44 -11.65 -11.41
N SER A 88 6.39 -12.05 -12.10
CA SER A 88 6.45 -12.96 -13.25
C SER A 88 5.44 -12.46 -14.30
N SER A 89 4.80 -13.36 -15.04
CA SER A 89 3.89 -13.02 -16.13
C SER A 89 2.59 -12.32 -15.71
N ALA A 90 2.22 -12.36 -14.42
CA ALA A 90 1.01 -11.72 -13.92
C ALA A 90 1.20 -10.21 -13.70
N TRP A 91 0.31 -9.41 -14.27
CA TRP A 91 0.33 -7.94 -14.15
C TRP A 91 -0.60 -7.43 -13.04
N LEU A 92 -0.22 -6.31 -12.41
CA LEU A 92 -0.95 -5.67 -11.29
C LEU A 92 -1.20 -6.64 -10.13
N VAL A 93 -0.16 -7.33 -9.70
CA VAL A 93 -0.19 -8.18 -8.51
C VAL A 93 1.02 -7.89 -7.63
N ARG A 94 0.90 -8.16 -6.33
CA ARG A 94 2.02 -8.10 -5.40
C ARG A 94 3.04 -9.21 -5.70
N ASP A 95 4.28 -9.02 -5.25
CA ASP A 95 5.36 -10.00 -5.43
C ASP A 95 5.00 -11.38 -4.85
N ARG A 96 4.18 -11.41 -3.79
CA ARG A 96 3.73 -12.67 -3.18
C ARG A 96 2.82 -13.52 -4.05
N ALA A 97 2.24 -12.95 -5.10
CA ALA A 97 1.29 -13.65 -5.97
C ALA A 97 2.00 -14.62 -6.94
N ASN A 98 3.31 -14.44 -7.15
CA ASN A 98 4.14 -15.39 -7.88
C ASN A 98 5.22 -15.91 -6.94
N ALA A 99 5.31 -17.23 -6.80
CA ALA A 99 6.25 -17.84 -5.90
C ALA A 99 6.73 -19.19 -6.39
N VAL A 100 7.98 -19.53 -6.09
CA VAL A 100 8.48 -20.91 -6.16
C VAL A 100 8.93 -21.30 -4.77
N VAL A 101 8.41 -22.42 -4.26
CA VAL A 101 8.75 -22.95 -2.94
C VAL A 101 9.62 -24.18 -3.11
N VAL A 102 10.78 -24.17 -2.47
CA VAL A 102 11.79 -25.23 -2.60
C VAL A 102 12.10 -25.80 -1.23
N ASP A 103 12.08 -27.13 -1.14
CA ASP A 103 12.57 -27.85 0.03
C ASP A 103 14.10 -27.75 0.09
N PRO A 104 14.69 -27.13 1.13
CA PRO A 104 16.14 -26.99 1.25
C PRO A 104 16.88 -28.31 1.43
N ALA A 105 16.25 -29.35 1.98
CA ALA A 105 16.88 -30.64 2.22
C ALA A 105 16.99 -31.47 0.94
N THR A 106 15.95 -31.46 0.11
CA THR A 106 15.89 -32.26 -1.12
C THR A 106 16.17 -31.46 -2.40
N SER A 107 16.24 -30.13 -2.32
CA SER A 107 16.32 -29.22 -3.47
C SER A 107 15.18 -29.39 -4.49
N ARG A 108 14.02 -29.91 -4.06
CA ARG A 108 12.85 -30.11 -4.91
C ARG A 108 11.89 -28.94 -4.78
N VAL A 109 11.30 -28.54 -5.90
CA VAL A 109 10.16 -27.61 -5.89
C VAL A 109 8.95 -28.33 -5.31
N VAL A 110 8.38 -27.78 -4.24
CA VAL A 110 7.23 -28.35 -3.52
C VAL A 110 5.93 -27.60 -3.83
N ALA A 111 6.01 -26.33 -4.22
CA ALA A 111 4.86 -25.56 -4.68
C ALA A 111 5.29 -24.45 -5.65
N GLN A 112 4.36 -24.04 -6.50
CA GLN A 112 4.49 -22.89 -7.37
C GLN A 112 3.18 -22.10 -7.34
N LEU A 113 3.27 -20.79 -7.10
CA LEU A 113 2.15 -19.86 -7.16
C LEU A 113 2.26 -19.06 -8.45
N ASP A 114 1.17 -19.03 -9.22
CA ASP A 114 1.07 -18.27 -10.47
C ASP A 114 -0.04 -17.22 -10.34
N GLY A 115 0.33 -15.94 -10.41
CA GLY A 115 -0.61 -14.82 -10.31
C GLY A 115 -1.64 -14.77 -11.45
N ARG A 116 -1.46 -15.55 -12.52
CA ARG A 116 -2.42 -15.66 -13.63
C ARG A 116 -3.60 -16.56 -13.31
N THR A 117 -3.44 -17.52 -12.39
CA THR A 117 -4.50 -18.46 -12.01
C THR A 117 -5.30 -18.00 -10.78
N LEU A 118 -5.15 -16.74 -10.38
CA LEU A 118 -5.89 -16.17 -9.26
C LEU A 118 -7.39 -16.12 -9.56
N SER A 119 -8.20 -16.45 -8.55
CA SER A 119 -9.63 -16.15 -8.57
C SER A 119 -9.87 -14.63 -8.64
N ALA A 120 -11.06 -14.21 -9.07
CA ALA A 120 -11.41 -12.79 -9.14
C ALA A 120 -11.22 -12.06 -7.80
N HIS A 121 -11.59 -12.70 -6.69
CA HIS A 121 -11.43 -12.14 -5.35
C HIS A 121 -9.94 -11.94 -4.98
N GLN A 122 -9.11 -12.95 -5.25
CA GLN A 122 -7.66 -12.83 -5.05
C GLN A 122 -7.05 -11.75 -5.96
N ARG A 123 -7.50 -11.65 -7.21
CA ARG A 123 -7.00 -10.64 -8.14
C ARG A 123 -7.30 -9.22 -7.66
N ILE A 124 -8.48 -8.97 -7.09
CA ILE A 124 -8.82 -7.67 -6.47
C ILE A 124 -7.88 -7.39 -5.29
N SER A 125 -7.68 -8.36 -4.40
CA SER A 125 -6.78 -8.22 -3.24
C SER A 125 -5.34 -7.93 -3.67
N GLU A 126 -4.80 -8.70 -4.63
CA GLU A 126 -3.42 -8.50 -5.10
C GLU A 126 -3.24 -7.22 -5.92
N MET A 127 -4.31 -6.68 -6.52
CA MET A 127 -4.26 -5.45 -7.32
C MET A 127 -4.37 -4.19 -6.46
N ALA A 128 -4.96 -4.27 -5.26
CA ALA A 128 -5.17 -3.13 -4.39
C ALA A 128 -3.85 -2.40 -4.06
N ASP A 129 -2.82 -3.13 -3.61
CA ASP A 129 -1.52 -2.54 -3.26
C ASP A 129 -0.81 -1.88 -4.45
N PRO A 130 -0.61 -2.55 -5.61
CA PRO A 130 0.01 -1.91 -6.76
C PRO A 130 -0.68 -0.62 -7.20
N LEU A 131 -2.02 -0.61 -7.21
CA LEU A 131 -2.78 0.58 -7.56
C LEU A 131 -2.70 1.66 -6.47
N HIS A 132 -2.81 1.31 -5.19
CA HIS A 132 -2.78 2.28 -4.10
C HIS A 132 -1.43 3.00 -4.04
N PHE A 133 -0.33 2.25 -4.16
CA PHE A 133 1.03 2.78 -4.04
C PHE A 133 1.69 3.16 -5.36
N GLY A 134 1.06 2.87 -6.51
CA GLY A 134 1.61 3.15 -7.82
C GLY A 134 2.89 2.38 -8.14
N THR A 135 3.02 1.12 -7.68
CA THR A 135 4.26 0.33 -7.78
C THR A 135 4.36 -0.53 -9.05
N PHE A 136 3.37 -0.46 -9.95
CA PHE A 136 3.26 -1.37 -11.10
C PHE A 136 4.05 -0.98 -12.35
N GLY A 137 4.47 0.28 -12.50
CA GLY A 137 5.25 0.78 -13.64
C GLY A 137 6.66 1.25 -13.24
N GLY A 138 7.19 0.71 -12.14
CA GLY A 138 8.49 1.09 -11.61
C GLY A 138 8.53 2.54 -11.12
N LEU A 139 9.58 3.28 -11.50
CA LEU A 139 9.77 4.66 -11.04
C LEU A 139 8.73 5.62 -11.64
N TRP A 140 8.31 5.40 -12.89
CA TRP A 140 7.39 6.30 -13.60
C TRP A 140 6.04 6.44 -12.89
N THR A 141 5.44 5.33 -12.50
CA THR A 141 4.16 5.33 -11.78
C THR A 141 4.30 5.90 -10.38
N LYS A 142 5.44 5.66 -9.69
CA LYS A 142 5.72 6.26 -8.39
C LYS A 142 5.82 7.78 -8.46
N VAL A 143 6.50 8.31 -9.48
CA VAL A 143 6.60 9.77 -9.71
C VAL A 143 5.21 10.34 -9.99
N LEU A 144 4.41 9.69 -10.84
CA LEU A 144 3.05 10.14 -11.11
C LEU A 144 2.19 10.17 -9.82
N TRP A 145 2.23 9.10 -9.02
CA TRP A 145 1.53 9.02 -7.74
C TRP A 145 2.01 10.10 -6.76
N PHE A 146 3.31 10.36 -6.70
CA PHE A 146 3.86 11.44 -5.90
C PHE A 146 3.33 12.81 -6.33
N LEU A 147 3.27 13.10 -7.63
CA LEU A 147 2.76 14.36 -8.14
C LEU A 147 1.28 14.55 -7.78
N PHE A 148 0.44 13.52 -7.93
CA PHE A 148 -0.96 13.59 -7.50
C PHE A 148 -1.10 13.69 -5.98
N GLY A 149 -0.25 13.01 -5.21
CA GLY A 149 -0.18 13.18 -3.76
C GLY A 149 0.11 14.63 -3.37
N ALA A 150 1.13 15.24 -3.97
CA ALA A 150 1.47 16.64 -3.76
C ALA A 150 0.33 17.59 -4.20
N LEU A 151 -0.36 17.25 -5.31
CA LEU A 151 -1.52 17.98 -5.79
C LEU A 151 -2.67 17.97 -4.78
N LEU A 152 -2.95 16.81 -4.18
CA LEU A 152 -3.94 16.68 -3.11
C LEU A 152 -3.54 17.44 -1.83
N THR A 153 -2.25 17.44 -1.47
CA THR A 153 -1.76 18.27 -0.36
C THR A 153 -1.99 19.75 -0.64
N ALA A 154 -1.64 20.23 -1.84
CA ALA A 154 -1.88 21.61 -2.24
C ALA A 154 -3.39 21.93 -2.29
N MET A 155 -4.24 20.97 -2.66
CA MET A 155 -5.69 21.10 -2.59
C MET A 155 -6.19 21.28 -1.16
N ALA A 156 -5.69 20.51 -0.19
CA ALA A 156 -6.04 20.68 1.21
C ALA A 156 -5.65 22.08 1.71
N VAL A 157 -4.43 22.52 1.44
CA VAL A 157 -3.93 23.86 1.83
C VAL A 157 -4.78 24.96 1.20
N THR A 158 -4.99 24.91 -0.12
CA THR A 158 -5.77 25.93 -0.83
C THR A 158 -7.24 25.93 -0.42
N GLY A 159 -7.82 24.77 -0.12
CA GLY A 159 -9.18 24.65 0.42
C GLY A 159 -9.33 25.33 1.77
N THR A 160 -8.40 25.08 2.71
CA THR A 160 -8.35 25.75 4.01
C THR A 160 -8.16 27.26 3.87
N MET A 161 -7.27 27.71 2.98
CA MET A 161 -7.06 29.14 2.72
C MET A 161 -8.33 29.80 2.18
N ILE A 162 -9.01 29.18 1.20
CA ILE A 162 -10.26 29.70 0.63
C ILE A 162 -11.34 29.79 1.71
N TYR A 163 -11.46 28.78 2.57
CA TYR A 163 -12.38 28.78 3.70
C TYR A 163 -12.08 29.92 4.68
N ALA A 164 -10.82 30.08 5.09
CA ALA A 164 -10.41 31.17 5.99
C ALA A 164 -10.67 32.56 5.40
N MET A 165 -10.35 32.76 4.11
CA MET A 165 -10.64 34.02 3.41
C MET A 165 -12.13 34.32 3.32
N ARG A 166 -12.98 33.29 3.13
CA ARG A 166 -14.44 33.48 3.15
C ARG A 166 -14.91 33.92 4.52
N LEU A 167 -14.43 33.24 5.57
CA LEU A 167 -14.82 33.54 6.94
C LEU A 167 -14.37 34.94 7.39
N ALA A 168 -13.16 35.37 7.01
CA ALA A 168 -12.66 36.71 7.27
C ALA A 168 -13.45 37.81 6.52
N ARG A 169 -14.05 37.52 5.36
CA ARG A 169 -14.96 38.47 4.69
C ARG A 169 -16.33 38.52 5.37
N SER A 170 -16.79 37.41 5.94
CA SER A 170 -18.07 37.32 6.65
C SER A 170 -18.02 38.01 8.01
N SER A 171 -16.89 37.89 8.71
CA SER A 171 -16.62 38.55 9.98
C SER A 171 -15.97 39.91 9.72
N ARG A 172 -16.71 41.01 9.84
CA ARG A 172 -16.17 42.40 9.77
C ARG A 172 -15.21 42.75 10.94
N SER A 173 -14.45 41.81 11.49
CA SER A 173 -13.63 41.99 12.69
C SER A 173 -12.14 41.79 12.44
N ASP A 174 -11.30 42.65 13.06
CA ASP A 174 -9.82 42.61 13.10
C ASP A 174 -9.24 41.40 13.87
N ALA A 175 -10.01 40.33 14.05
CA ALA A 175 -9.55 39.14 14.75
C ALA A 175 -8.57 38.34 13.87
N GLY A 176 -7.42 37.94 14.43
CA GLY A 176 -6.41 37.18 13.71
C GLY A 176 -6.95 35.89 13.06
N SER A 177 -6.48 35.57 11.86
CA SER A 177 -7.02 34.52 10.98
C SER A 177 -7.12 33.13 11.64
N LEU A 178 -6.23 32.81 12.59
CA LEU A 178 -6.26 31.59 13.39
C LEU A 178 -7.47 31.52 14.34
N LYS A 179 -7.78 32.64 15.02
CA LYS A 179 -8.91 32.73 15.95
C LYS A 179 -10.24 32.59 15.20
N ILE A 180 -10.33 33.20 14.03
CA ILE A 180 -11.47 33.09 13.14
C ILE A 180 -11.66 31.65 12.64
N ALA A 181 -10.58 30.99 12.17
CA ALA A 181 -10.64 29.61 11.71
C ALA A 181 -11.08 28.65 12.83
N TRP A 182 -10.54 28.82 14.05
CA TRP A 182 -10.92 28.01 15.20
C TRP A 182 -12.37 28.18 15.61
N GLN A 183 -12.86 29.42 15.65
CA GLN A 183 -14.27 29.72 15.93
C GLN A 183 -15.21 29.15 14.87
N GLY A 184 -14.79 29.15 13.59
CA GLY A 184 -15.55 28.57 12.48
C GLY A 184 -15.65 27.04 12.53
N MET A 185 -14.65 26.34 13.09
CA MET A 185 -14.66 24.89 13.22
C MET A 185 -15.58 24.39 14.36
N GLY A 186 -15.84 25.21 15.38
CA GLY A 186 -16.68 24.84 16.51
C GLY A 186 -16.22 23.55 17.19
N ALA A 187 -17.16 22.63 17.47
CA ALA A 187 -16.87 21.34 18.12
C ALA A 187 -15.90 20.45 17.31
N TRP A 188 -15.87 20.60 15.98
CA TRP A 188 -15.02 19.79 15.10
C TRP A 188 -13.53 20.06 15.27
N GLY A 189 -13.14 21.24 15.77
CA GLY A 189 -11.74 21.53 16.12
C GLY A 189 -11.23 20.60 17.22
N TYR A 190 -12.04 20.37 18.25
CA TYR A 190 -11.70 19.48 19.36
C TYR A 190 -11.67 18.01 18.92
N VAL A 191 -12.63 17.59 18.10
CA VAL A 191 -12.65 16.22 17.54
C VAL A 191 -11.40 15.99 16.68
N GLY A 192 -11.04 16.93 15.82
CA GLY A 192 -9.84 16.83 14.99
C GLY A 192 -8.56 16.70 15.82
N ILE A 193 -8.42 17.49 16.87
CA ILE A 193 -7.26 17.42 17.77
C ILE A 193 -7.24 16.12 18.57
N ALA A 194 -8.39 15.68 19.08
CA ALA A 194 -8.49 14.41 19.79
C ALA A 194 -8.04 13.25 18.88
N LEU A 195 -8.44 13.25 17.61
CA LEU A 195 -8.00 12.26 16.63
C LEU A 195 -6.49 12.35 16.35
N ILE A 196 -5.94 13.56 16.16
CA ILE A 196 -4.48 13.75 15.96
C ILE A 196 -3.70 13.23 17.18
N LEU A 197 -4.09 13.63 18.39
CA LEU A 197 -3.45 13.18 19.62
C LEU A 197 -3.57 11.66 19.79
N LEU A 198 -4.74 11.09 19.54
CA LEU A 198 -4.96 9.65 19.55
C LEU A 198 -4.01 8.94 18.58
N THR A 199 -3.88 9.43 17.34
CA THR A 199 -2.94 8.84 16.37
C THR A 199 -1.49 8.92 16.85
N LEU A 200 -1.05 10.05 17.39
CA LEU A 200 0.31 10.21 17.91
C LEU A 200 0.60 9.28 19.10
N ILE A 201 -0.40 9.06 19.96
CA ILE A 201 -0.29 8.14 21.11
C ILE A 201 -0.24 6.67 20.66
N LEU A 202 -1.01 6.30 19.65
CA LEU A 202 -1.06 4.92 19.14
C LEU A 202 0.15 4.57 18.25
N THR A 203 0.81 5.58 17.65
CA THR A 203 1.91 5.39 16.70
C THR A 203 3.07 4.55 17.25
N PRO A 204 3.59 4.77 18.49
CA PRO A 204 4.65 3.95 19.05
C PRO A 204 4.27 2.46 19.19
N GLY A 205 3.03 2.16 19.57
CA GLY A 205 2.54 0.78 19.72
C GLY A 205 2.35 0.08 18.38
N ALA A 206 1.96 0.81 17.34
CA ALA A 206 1.81 0.27 15.99
C ALA A 206 3.16 -0.04 15.32
N ILE A 207 4.20 0.76 15.59
CA ILE A 207 5.56 0.54 15.05
C ILE A 207 6.25 -0.63 15.76
N GLY A 208 6.05 -0.79 17.07
CA GLY A 208 6.67 -1.88 17.86
C GLY A 208 6.11 -3.28 17.58
N GLY A 209 4.89 -3.39 17.05
CA GLY A 209 4.26 -4.68 16.70
C GLY A 209 4.54 -5.18 15.27
N ALA A 210 5.30 -4.42 14.47
CA ALA A 210 5.61 -4.74 13.08
C ALA A 210 7.02 -5.33 12.87
N SER A 211 7.68 -5.76 13.96
CA SER A 211 9.00 -6.43 13.96
C SER A 211 8.86 -7.94 14.13
#